data_AF-A0A7X5F6U3-F1
#
_entry.id   AF-A0A7X5F6U3-F1
#
_cell.length_a   1.000
_cell.length_b   1.000
_cell.length_c   1.000
_cell.angle_alpha   90.00
_cell.angle_beta   90.00
_cell.angle_gamma   90.00
#
_symmetry.space_group_name_H-M   'P 1'
#
loop_
_entity.id
_entity.type
_entity.pdbx_description
1 polymer ?
#
loop_
_entity_poly.entity_id
_entity_poly.type
_entity_poly.pdbx_seq_one_letter_code
_entity_poly.pdbx_strand_id
1 'polypeptide(L)'
;MAKYDPLREHLARLDEVVWAAKLEDLEKILGSSLPMSAREHRTWWANSGGSLVHQNAWLDAGWRVDHTDLKRDLVVFRRLRIGGTALAQAPRRPETDMPRAAEAGGAEAARLSQMMTGLRESVSVTVRAEWSAVGPLADVVCGSTLLAPEPGVYRLTRLRDGRPFTSVIDARDLAGFHQALRRSLKGLDQGDHVPDAVGGTRLVDRLGIETGVACEIDVVRPGNAWILTDGRGRGAELGKSQERELVARLLAIQERQSGRGGRLLRW
;
A
#
# COMPACT_ATOMS: atom_id res chain seq x y z
N MET A 1 29.31 4.54 -27.20
CA MET A 1 28.08 4.30 -26.42
C MET A 1 27.96 2.81 -26.17
N ALA A 2 27.84 2.42 -24.91
CA ALA A 2 27.56 1.03 -24.55
C ALA A 2 26.13 0.67 -24.97
N LYS A 3 25.92 -0.58 -25.38
CA LYS A 3 24.65 -1.10 -25.93
C LYS A 3 23.40 -0.79 -25.09
N TYR A 4 23.54 -0.62 -23.77
CA TYR A 4 22.43 -0.40 -22.84
C TYR A 4 22.37 1.03 -22.25
N ASP A 5 23.21 1.95 -22.72
CA ASP A 5 23.18 3.36 -22.31
C ASP A 5 21.79 4.02 -22.51
N PRO A 6 21.05 3.78 -23.60
CA PRO A 6 19.72 4.38 -23.79
C PRO A 6 18.72 3.99 -22.69
N LEU A 7 18.80 2.75 -22.21
CA LEU A 7 17.96 2.28 -21.11
C LEU A 7 18.33 2.97 -19.80
N ARG A 8 19.63 3.12 -19.52
CA ARG A 8 20.12 3.87 -18.33
C ARG A 8 19.58 5.30 -18.34
N GLU A 9 19.69 5.98 -19.47
CA GLU A 9 19.23 7.37 -19.61
C GLU A 9 17.72 7.51 -19.51
N HIS A 10 16.97 6.58 -20.10
CA HIS A 10 15.51 6.55 -19.98
C HIS A 10 15.10 6.46 -18.51
N LEU A 11 15.62 5.45 -17.81
CA LEU A 11 15.34 5.22 -16.40
C LEU A 11 15.77 6.40 -15.52
N ALA A 12 16.91 7.04 -15.80
CA ALA A 12 17.39 8.19 -15.05
C ALA A 12 16.46 9.41 -15.14
N ARG A 13 15.70 9.55 -16.24
CA ARG A 13 14.75 10.64 -16.49
C ARG A 13 13.34 10.37 -15.96
N LEU A 14 13.02 9.13 -15.59
CA LEU A 14 11.70 8.80 -15.05
C LEU A 14 11.55 9.38 -13.64
N ASP A 15 10.47 10.12 -13.44
CA ASP A 15 10.05 10.62 -12.12
C ASP A 15 9.28 9.56 -11.33
N GLU A 16 8.88 8.44 -11.96
CA GLU A 16 8.20 7.37 -11.26
C GLU A 16 9.12 6.58 -10.31
N VAL A 17 8.50 5.93 -9.32
CA VAL A 17 9.20 5.02 -8.40
C VAL A 17 9.21 3.59 -8.95
N VAL A 18 8.22 3.25 -9.79
CA VAL A 18 8.04 1.92 -10.38
C VAL A 18 7.66 2.10 -11.84
N TRP A 19 8.32 1.34 -12.71
CA TRP A 19 8.02 1.32 -14.14
C TRP A 19 7.85 -0.13 -14.61
N ALA A 20 6.67 -0.48 -15.09
CA ALA A 20 6.37 -1.78 -15.67
C ALA A 20 6.56 -1.71 -17.19
N ALA A 21 7.70 -2.20 -17.65
CA ALA A 21 8.10 -2.16 -19.04
C ALA A 21 7.73 -3.47 -19.74
N LYS A 22 7.13 -3.38 -20.93
CA LYS A 22 7.11 -4.54 -21.82
C LYS A 22 8.45 -4.69 -22.51
N LEU A 23 8.81 -5.92 -22.88
CA LEU A 23 10.04 -6.18 -23.63
C LEU A 23 10.09 -5.40 -24.95
N GLU A 24 8.95 -5.24 -25.63
CA GLU A 24 8.85 -4.42 -26.84
C GLU A 24 9.22 -2.94 -26.60
N ASP A 25 8.88 -2.38 -25.44
CA ASP A 25 9.17 -0.98 -25.13
C ASP A 25 10.64 -0.79 -24.76
N LEU A 26 11.23 -1.79 -24.10
CA LEU A 26 12.68 -1.87 -23.87
C LEU A 26 13.45 -1.93 -25.19
N GLU A 27 13.00 -2.73 -26.16
CA GLU A 27 13.62 -2.85 -27.49
C GLU A 27 13.53 -1.53 -28.28
N LYS A 28 12.40 -0.80 -28.18
CA LYS A 28 12.26 0.54 -28.76
C LYS A 28 13.24 1.54 -28.14
N ILE A 29 13.40 1.53 -26.83
CA ILE A 29 14.35 2.40 -26.11
C ILE A 29 15.80 2.06 -26.49
N LEU A 30 16.12 0.77 -26.59
CA LEU A 30 17.45 0.29 -26.95
C LEU A 30 17.77 0.42 -28.45
N GLY A 31 16.76 0.69 -29.29
CA GLY A 31 16.90 0.71 -30.75
C GLY A 31 17.34 -0.64 -31.35
N SER A 32 17.20 -1.73 -30.59
CA SER A 32 17.63 -3.07 -30.98
C SER A 32 16.86 -4.13 -30.20
N SER A 33 16.73 -5.32 -30.79
CA SER A 33 16.06 -6.46 -30.14
C SER A 33 16.86 -6.96 -28.93
N LEU A 34 16.14 -7.37 -27.90
CA LEU A 34 16.73 -8.01 -26.73
C LEU A 34 17.22 -9.41 -27.12
N PRO A 35 18.33 -9.89 -26.54
CA PRO A 35 18.81 -11.24 -26.81
C PRO A 35 17.81 -12.29 -26.31
N MET A 36 17.80 -13.48 -26.92
CA MET A 36 16.89 -14.56 -26.56
C MET A 36 16.96 -14.93 -25.07
N SER A 37 18.15 -14.85 -24.48
CA SER A 37 18.37 -15.09 -23.05
C SER A 37 17.60 -14.13 -22.13
N ALA A 38 17.31 -12.91 -22.57
CA ALA A 38 16.46 -11.96 -21.83
C ALA A 38 14.99 -12.42 -21.81
N ARG A 39 14.55 -13.22 -22.80
CA ARG A 39 13.19 -13.76 -22.90
C ARG A 39 13.05 -15.12 -22.20
N GLU A 40 14.12 -15.90 -22.14
CA GLU A 40 14.09 -17.26 -21.60
C GLU A 40 14.54 -17.36 -20.14
N HIS A 41 15.43 -16.47 -19.69
CA HIS A 41 16.10 -16.63 -18.41
C HIS A 41 15.87 -15.44 -17.48
N ARG A 42 15.16 -15.68 -16.37
CA ARG A 42 14.95 -14.67 -15.32
C ARG A 42 16.27 -14.13 -14.73
N THR A 43 17.31 -14.96 -14.70
CA THR A 43 18.65 -14.59 -14.22
C THR A 43 19.32 -13.52 -15.08
N TRP A 44 18.90 -13.34 -16.33
CA TRP A 44 19.35 -12.23 -17.18
C TRP A 44 18.97 -10.87 -16.58
N TRP A 45 17.80 -10.82 -15.94
CA TRP A 45 17.27 -9.64 -15.24
C TRP A 45 17.68 -9.56 -13.77
N ALA A 46 18.72 -10.30 -13.36
CA ALA A 46 19.24 -10.22 -12.00
C ALA A 46 19.86 -8.85 -11.72
N ASN A 47 20.01 -8.53 -10.43
CA ASN A 47 20.60 -7.28 -9.97
C ASN A 47 22.02 -7.50 -9.45
N SER A 48 22.78 -8.41 -10.07
CA SER A 48 24.11 -8.82 -9.60
C SER A 48 25.20 -7.82 -9.98
N GLY A 49 25.02 -7.07 -11.07
CA GLY A 49 25.94 -6.03 -11.52
C GLY A 49 27.35 -6.56 -11.84
N GLY A 50 28.33 -5.65 -11.94
CA GLY A 50 29.75 -6.00 -12.12
C GLY A 50 30.13 -6.18 -13.58
N SER A 51 30.55 -7.39 -13.98
CA SER A 51 31.00 -7.67 -15.36
C SER A 51 29.86 -7.72 -16.38
N LEU A 52 28.61 -7.78 -15.93
CA LEU A 52 27.42 -7.87 -16.79
C LEU A 52 26.90 -6.47 -17.15
N VAL A 53 27.34 -5.98 -18.30
CA VAL A 53 27.08 -4.61 -18.80
C VAL A 53 25.59 -4.25 -18.88
N HIS A 54 24.71 -5.22 -19.17
CA HIS A 54 23.26 -4.98 -19.22
C HIS A 54 22.68 -4.66 -17.85
N GLN A 55 23.14 -5.34 -16.79
CA GLN A 55 22.63 -5.12 -15.43
C GLN A 55 23.06 -3.78 -14.87
N ASN A 56 24.28 -3.34 -15.22
CA ASN A 56 24.78 -2.03 -14.84
C ASN A 56 23.90 -0.89 -15.38
N ALA A 57 23.21 -1.08 -16.51
CA ALA A 57 22.40 -0.01 -17.10
C ALA A 57 21.27 0.49 -16.17
N TRP A 58 20.51 -0.41 -15.55
CA TRP A 58 19.48 0.01 -14.59
C TRP A 58 20.07 0.31 -13.22
N LEU A 59 21.09 -0.44 -12.77
CA LEU A 59 21.73 -0.20 -11.47
C LEU A 59 22.39 1.18 -11.40
N ASP A 60 23.12 1.59 -12.44
CA ASP A 60 23.75 2.90 -12.55
C ASP A 60 22.73 4.03 -12.68
N ALA A 61 21.54 3.75 -13.25
CA ALA A 61 20.42 4.69 -13.28
C ALA A 61 19.76 4.87 -11.90
N GLY A 62 20.15 4.09 -10.89
CA GLY A 62 19.50 4.06 -9.60
C GLY A 62 18.20 3.25 -9.57
N TRP A 63 18.08 2.25 -10.44
CA TRP A 63 16.94 1.34 -10.56
C TRP A 63 17.37 -0.11 -10.36
N ARG A 64 16.44 -0.97 -9.98
CA ARG A 64 16.60 -2.44 -9.96
C ARG A 64 15.42 -3.11 -10.63
N VAL A 65 15.60 -4.33 -11.10
CA VAL A 65 14.46 -5.18 -11.49
C VAL A 65 13.82 -5.74 -10.22
N ASP A 66 12.52 -5.50 -10.05
CA ASP A 66 11.72 -5.95 -8.91
C ASP A 66 10.98 -7.26 -9.23
N HIS A 67 10.42 -7.37 -10.43
CA HIS A 67 9.69 -8.56 -10.88
C HIS A 67 9.84 -8.79 -12.39
N THR A 68 9.81 -10.06 -12.82
CA THR A 68 9.78 -10.46 -14.23
C THR A 68 8.68 -11.47 -14.51
N ASP A 69 7.80 -11.13 -15.43
CA ASP A 69 6.80 -12.04 -16.01
C ASP A 69 7.09 -12.23 -17.51
N LEU A 70 8.06 -13.10 -17.79
CA LEU A 70 8.51 -13.39 -19.16
C LEU A 70 7.42 -14.05 -20.02
N LYS A 71 6.40 -14.68 -19.41
CA LYS A 71 5.26 -15.23 -20.18
C LYS A 71 4.37 -14.13 -20.76
N ARG A 72 4.42 -12.94 -20.15
CA ARG A 72 3.68 -11.75 -20.58
C ARG A 72 4.61 -10.67 -21.14
N ASP A 73 5.87 -11.02 -21.41
CA ASP A 73 6.90 -10.09 -21.87
C ASP A 73 6.99 -8.82 -21.00
N LEU A 74 6.93 -8.97 -19.67
CA LEU A 74 6.88 -7.85 -18.73
C LEU A 74 8.04 -7.88 -17.73
N VAL A 75 8.67 -6.72 -17.52
CA VAL A 75 9.70 -6.49 -16.51
C VAL A 75 9.34 -5.25 -15.70
N VAL A 76 9.36 -5.38 -14.38
CA VAL A 76 9.06 -4.28 -13.46
C VAL A 76 10.36 -3.75 -12.87
N PHE A 77 10.66 -2.49 -13.13
CA PHE A 77 11.78 -1.76 -12.54
C PHE A 77 11.29 -0.93 -11.34
N ARG A 78 12.15 -0.80 -10.33
CA ARG A 78 11.91 0.04 -9.15
C ARG A 78 13.12 0.87 -8.81
N ARG A 79 12.91 2.13 -8.46
CA ARG A 79 13.96 3.06 -8.02
C ARG A 79 14.54 2.65 -6.67
N LEU A 80 15.86 2.66 -6.56
CA LEU A 80 16.62 2.24 -5.37
C LEU A 80 16.54 3.26 -4.22
N ARG A 81 16.23 4.54 -4.51
CA ARG A 81 16.05 5.59 -3.51
C ARG A 81 14.83 6.45 -3.85
N ILE A 82 13.87 6.49 -2.92
CA ILE A 82 12.80 7.49 -2.89
C ILE A 82 13.38 8.69 -2.14
N GLY A 83 13.98 9.63 -2.88
CA GLY A 83 14.62 10.85 -2.35
C GLY A 83 16.14 10.87 -2.54
N GLY A 84 16.62 11.91 -3.24
CA GLY A 84 18.04 12.29 -3.21
C GLY A 84 18.80 12.32 -4.55
N THR A 85 18.24 12.92 -5.59
CA THR A 85 19.06 13.53 -6.64
C THR A 85 19.58 14.89 -6.14
N ALA A 86 20.69 14.89 -5.40
CA ALA A 86 21.47 16.13 -5.13
C ALA A 86 22.91 15.90 -4.61
N LEU A 87 23.27 14.76 -4.01
CA LEU A 87 24.56 14.63 -3.31
C LEU A 87 25.66 13.83 -4.03
N ALA A 88 25.48 13.50 -5.31
CA ALA A 88 26.51 12.80 -6.08
C ALA A 88 27.60 13.72 -6.67
N GLN A 89 27.59 15.02 -6.36
CA GLN A 89 28.63 15.95 -6.80
C GLN A 89 29.18 16.75 -5.61
N ALA A 90 29.99 16.10 -4.78
CA ALA A 90 30.95 16.81 -3.95
C ALA A 90 32.34 16.19 -4.20
N PRO A 91 33.36 16.99 -4.58
CA PRO A 91 34.71 16.47 -4.77
C PRO A 91 35.25 15.98 -3.43
N ARG A 92 35.85 14.79 -3.41
CA ARG A 92 36.54 14.23 -2.25
C ARG A 92 37.68 15.18 -1.84
N ARG A 93 37.61 15.73 -0.63
CA ARG A 93 38.75 16.43 0.00
C ARG A 93 39.81 15.40 0.44
N PRO A 94 41.11 15.73 0.37
CA PRO A 94 42.16 14.82 0.77
C PRO A 94 42.12 14.56 2.27
N GLU A 95 42.29 13.30 2.62
CA GLU A 95 42.31 12.76 3.98
C GLU A 95 43.46 13.39 4.77
N THR A 96 43.14 13.98 5.93
CA THR A 96 44.14 14.38 6.93
C THR A 96 43.81 13.66 8.22
N ASP A 97 44.85 13.09 8.84
CA ASP A 97 44.84 12.20 10.00
C ASP A 97 43.83 12.59 11.10
N MET A 98 42.96 11.64 11.48
CA MET A 98 42.02 11.75 12.60
C MET A 98 42.30 10.68 13.68
N PRO A 99 42.08 11.00 14.98
CA PRO A 99 42.45 10.13 16.10
C PRO A 99 41.49 8.94 16.35
N ARG A 100 42.02 7.88 16.99
CA ARG A 100 41.43 6.53 17.26
C ARG A 100 39.98 6.48 17.79
N ALA A 101 39.41 7.56 18.32
CA ALA A 101 37.99 7.60 18.71
C ALA A 101 37.05 7.56 17.48
N ALA A 102 37.51 8.01 16.30
CA ALA A 102 36.78 7.92 15.04
C ALA A 102 36.73 6.49 14.48
N GLU A 103 37.66 5.60 14.87
CA GLU A 103 37.69 4.20 14.40
C GLU A 103 36.56 3.37 14.99
N ALA A 104 36.17 3.61 16.25
CA ALA A 104 35.03 2.94 16.88
C ALA A 104 33.69 3.32 16.20
N GLY A 105 33.51 4.62 15.93
CA GLY A 105 32.36 5.12 15.15
C GLY A 105 32.38 4.65 13.69
N GLY A 106 33.57 4.48 13.10
CA GLY A 106 33.76 3.90 11.76
C GLY A 106 33.38 2.42 11.69
N ALA A 107 33.77 1.63 12.70
CA ALA A 107 33.41 0.21 12.80
C ALA A 107 31.91 0.01 13.03
N GLU A 108 31.28 0.81 13.90
CA GLU A 108 29.83 0.80 14.09
C GLU A 108 29.08 1.28 12.85
N ALA A 109 29.55 2.33 12.18
CA ALA A 109 28.97 2.82 10.94
C ALA A 109 29.10 1.81 9.80
N ALA A 110 30.21 1.08 9.71
CA ALA A 110 30.40 0.00 8.75
C ALA A 110 29.46 -1.18 9.03
N ARG A 111 29.34 -1.57 10.30
CA ARG A 111 28.40 -2.63 10.73
C ARG A 111 26.94 -2.23 10.47
N LEU A 112 26.57 -0.99 10.76
CA LEU A 112 25.25 -0.43 10.43
C LEU A 112 25.03 -0.43 8.92
N SER A 113 26.01 0.00 8.12
CA SER A 113 25.92 0.00 6.66
C SER A 113 25.72 -1.41 6.10
N GLN A 114 26.38 -2.42 6.68
CA GLN A 114 26.19 -3.82 6.34
C GLN A 114 24.77 -4.31 6.69
N MET A 115 24.26 -3.98 7.89
CA MET A 115 22.90 -4.34 8.32
C MET A 115 21.82 -3.63 7.50
N MET A 116 22.06 -2.38 7.09
CA MET A 116 21.15 -1.59 6.27
C MET A 116 20.87 -2.22 4.90
N THR A 117 21.78 -3.04 4.37
CA THR A 117 21.56 -3.77 3.12
C THR A 117 20.36 -4.71 3.24
N GLY A 118 20.27 -5.48 4.34
CA GLY A 118 19.14 -6.37 4.60
C GLY A 118 17.85 -5.62 4.96
N LEU A 119 17.95 -4.52 5.72
CA LEU A 119 16.78 -3.70 6.07
C LEU A 119 16.16 -2.95 4.88
N ARG A 120 16.87 -2.87 3.75
CA ARG A 120 16.39 -2.27 2.49
C ARG A 120 15.80 -3.29 1.53
N GLU A 121 15.74 -4.56 1.91
CA GLU A 121 15.02 -5.56 1.14
C GLU A 121 13.54 -5.20 1.03
N SER A 122 12.93 -5.60 -0.09
CA SER A 122 11.52 -5.32 -0.32
C SER A 122 10.67 -6.13 0.63
N VAL A 123 9.93 -5.45 1.49
CA VAL A 123 8.94 -6.07 2.38
C VAL A 123 7.58 -6.07 1.69
N SER A 124 6.91 -7.22 1.67
CA SER A 124 5.52 -7.35 1.22
C SER A 124 4.60 -7.41 2.43
N VAL A 125 3.67 -6.46 2.52
CA VAL A 125 2.63 -6.46 3.56
C VAL A 125 1.27 -6.55 2.87
N THR A 126 0.57 -7.65 3.11
CA THR A 126 -0.74 -7.93 2.52
C THR A 126 -1.78 -8.11 3.61
N VAL A 127 -2.95 -7.52 3.43
CA VAL A 127 -4.13 -7.85 4.22
C VAL A 127 -5.07 -8.69 3.37
N ARG A 128 -5.40 -9.88 3.86
CA ARG A 128 -6.51 -10.69 3.34
C ARG A 128 -7.67 -10.50 4.29
N ALA A 129 -8.85 -10.18 3.78
CA ALA A 129 -10.06 -10.10 4.59
C ALA A 129 -11.26 -10.67 3.86
N GLU A 130 -12.20 -11.22 4.62
CA GLU A 130 -13.44 -11.81 4.13
C GLU A 130 -14.65 -11.05 4.69
N TRP A 131 -15.44 -10.48 3.79
CA TRP A 131 -16.66 -9.77 4.14
C TRP A 131 -17.77 -10.78 4.48
N SER A 132 -18.38 -10.60 5.65
CA SER A 132 -19.62 -11.26 6.01
C SER A 132 -20.80 -10.35 5.68
N ALA A 133 -21.72 -10.85 4.84
CA ALA A 133 -22.95 -10.14 4.55
C ALA A 133 -23.81 -10.02 5.82
N VAL A 134 -24.32 -8.81 6.07
CA VAL A 134 -25.30 -8.54 7.12
C VAL A 134 -26.66 -8.27 6.48
N GLY A 135 -26.67 -7.53 5.36
CA GLY A 135 -27.86 -7.27 4.55
C GLY A 135 -28.31 -5.80 4.56
N PRO A 136 -29.54 -5.52 4.08
CA PRO A 136 -30.03 -4.16 3.93
C PRO A 136 -30.13 -3.43 5.28
N LEU A 137 -29.62 -2.21 5.35
CA LEU A 137 -29.62 -1.39 6.57
C LEU A 137 -31.02 -1.07 7.10
N ALA A 138 -32.04 -1.09 6.23
CA ALA A 138 -33.42 -0.93 6.63
C ALA A 138 -33.91 -2.10 7.51
N ASP A 139 -33.47 -3.31 7.20
CA ASP A 139 -33.96 -4.57 7.75
C ASP A 139 -33.19 -5.02 8.99
N VAL A 140 -31.95 -4.55 9.14
CA VAL A 140 -31.11 -4.85 10.29
C VAL A 140 -31.54 -3.99 11.48
N VAL A 141 -32.09 -4.64 12.51
CA VAL A 141 -32.52 -4.00 13.76
C VAL A 141 -31.36 -3.85 14.75
N CYS A 142 -31.38 -2.79 15.56
CA CYS A 142 -30.43 -2.64 16.67
C CYS A 142 -30.60 -3.79 17.67
N GLY A 143 -29.50 -4.45 18.05
CA GLY A 143 -29.52 -5.64 18.91
C GLY A 143 -29.71 -6.97 18.15
N SER A 144 -29.74 -6.94 16.81
CA SER A 144 -29.69 -8.16 15.99
C SER A 144 -28.43 -8.97 16.27
N THR A 145 -28.57 -10.31 16.30
CA THR A 145 -27.43 -11.24 16.43
C THR A 145 -26.49 -11.22 15.23
N LEU A 146 -26.92 -10.62 14.11
CA LEU A 146 -26.07 -10.42 12.93
C LEU A 146 -24.93 -9.43 13.20
N LEU A 147 -25.06 -8.57 14.22
CA LEU A 147 -24.06 -7.60 14.63
C LEU A 147 -23.80 -7.73 16.13
N ALA A 148 -22.77 -8.49 16.48
CA ALA A 148 -22.30 -8.61 17.85
C ALA A 148 -21.57 -7.32 18.30
N PRO A 149 -21.56 -7.01 19.62
CA PRO A 149 -20.81 -5.88 20.16
C PRO A 149 -19.32 -6.20 20.23
N GLU A 150 -18.68 -6.24 19.06
CA GLU A 150 -17.28 -6.62 18.90
C GLU A 150 -16.55 -5.65 17.96
N PRO A 151 -15.22 -5.52 18.07
CA PRO A 151 -14.45 -4.67 17.17
C PRO A 151 -14.36 -5.29 15.77
N GLY A 152 -14.48 -4.44 14.74
CA GLY A 152 -14.40 -4.92 13.36
C GLY A 152 -14.37 -3.80 12.33
N VAL A 153 -14.47 -4.18 11.06
CA VAL A 153 -14.59 -3.23 9.95
C VAL A 153 -15.99 -3.29 9.40
N TYR A 154 -16.68 -2.16 9.38
CA TYR A 154 -18.03 -2.03 8.84
C TYR A 154 -17.97 -1.45 7.43
N ARG A 155 -18.73 -1.99 6.48
CA ARG A 155 -18.89 -1.43 5.13
C ARG A 155 -20.34 -1.08 4.87
N LEU A 156 -20.54 0.15 4.43
CA LEU A 156 -21.81 0.63 3.88
C LEU A 156 -21.65 0.77 2.38
N THR A 157 -22.53 0.11 1.62
CA THR A 157 -22.59 0.23 0.17
C THR A 157 -23.93 0.86 -0.19
N ARG A 158 -23.90 1.87 -1.06
CA ARG A 158 -25.10 2.52 -1.60
C ARG A 158 -24.90 2.83 -3.07
N LEU A 159 -25.98 3.18 -3.77
CA LEU A 159 -25.86 3.68 -5.14
C LEU A 159 -25.67 5.19 -5.15
N ARG A 160 -24.74 5.65 -5.98
CA ARG A 160 -24.57 7.05 -6.37
C ARG A 160 -24.45 7.08 -7.89
N ASP A 161 -25.38 7.77 -8.55
CA ASP A 161 -25.46 7.82 -10.01
C ASP A 161 -25.48 6.42 -10.66
N GLY A 162 -26.23 5.49 -10.05
CA GLY A 162 -26.35 4.10 -10.51
C GLY A 162 -25.13 3.21 -10.26
N ARG A 163 -24.08 3.72 -9.60
CA ARG A 163 -22.86 2.97 -9.30
C ARG A 163 -22.68 2.73 -7.79
N PRO A 164 -22.08 1.61 -7.38
CA PRO A 164 -21.81 1.35 -5.97
C PRO A 164 -20.78 2.34 -5.42
N PHE A 165 -21.15 2.99 -4.34
CA PHE A 165 -20.30 3.88 -3.55
C PHE A 165 -20.19 3.32 -2.13
N THR A 166 -18.96 3.11 -1.67
CA THR A 166 -18.67 2.45 -0.40
C THR A 166 -18.03 3.39 0.62
N SER A 167 -18.44 3.20 1.87
CA SER A 167 -17.80 3.78 3.05
C SER A 167 -17.35 2.64 3.95
N VAL A 168 -16.09 2.68 4.36
CA VAL A 168 -15.44 1.72 5.25
C VAL A 168 -15.24 2.39 6.60
N ILE A 169 -15.60 1.70 7.68
CA ILE A 169 -15.54 2.22 9.03
C ILE A 169 -14.71 1.28 9.88
N ASP A 170 -13.65 1.81 10.50
CA ASP A 170 -12.98 1.19 11.64
C ASP A 170 -13.89 1.38 12.86
N ALA A 171 -14.57 0.31 13.29
CA ALA A 171 -15.52 0.34 14.40
C ALA A 171 -14.95 -0.40 15.61
N ARG A 172 -14.78 0.32 16.73
CA ARG A 172 -14.43 -0.30 18.03
C ARG A 172 -15.51 -1.27 18.54
N ASP A 173 -16.75 -1.05 18.12
CA ASP A 173 -17.92 -1.86 18.43
C ASP A 173 -18.88 -1.81 17.22
N LEU A 174 -19.01 -2.92 16.49
CA LEU A 174 -19.87 -3.03 15.31
C LEU A 174 -21.36 -2.78 15.64
N ALA A 175 -21.84 -3.31 16.76
CA ALA A 175 -23.24 -3.15 17.18
C ALA A 175 -23.50 -1.71 17.63
N GLY A 176 -22.59 -1.15 18.43
CA GLY A 176 -22.64 0.24 18.88
C GLY A 176 -22.61 1.21 17.70
N PHE A 177 -21.74 0.97 16.70
CA PHE A 177 -21.69 1.80 15.50
C PHE A 177 -23.01 1.77 14.73
N HIS A 178 -23.56 0.57 14.53
CA HIS A 178 -24.84 0.43 13.85
C HIS A 178 -25.97 1.15 14.59
N GLN A 179 -26.00 1.07 15.92
CA GLN A 179 -26.97 1.81 16.73
C GLN A 179 -26.82 3.32 16.57
N ALA A 180 -25.59 3.84 16.61
CA ALA A 180 -25.30 5.26 16.40
C ALA A 180 -25.72 5.73 14.99
N LEU A 181 -25.44 4.93 13.96
CA LEU A 181 -25.86 5.19 12.59
C LEU A 181 -27.38 5.24 12.45
N ARG A 182 -28.09 4.28 13.05
CA ARG A 182 -29.57 4.23 13.04
C ARG A 182 -30.19 5.43 13.77
N ARG A 183 -29.58 5.90 14.87
CA ARG A 183 -30.02 7.12 15.57
C ARG A 183 -29.80 8.36 14.70
N SER A 184 -28.62 8.49 14.09
CA SER A 184 -28.27 9.61 13.22
C SER A 184 -29.18 9.70 11.99
N LEU A 185 -29.52 8.56 11.36
CA LEU A 185 -30.51 8.49 10.27
C LEU A 185 -31.93 8.89 10.70
N LYS A 186 -32.27 8.78 11.99
CA LYS A 186 -33.55 9.26 12.53
C LYS A 186 -33.50 10.72 13.01
N GLY A 187 -32.34 11.38 12.89
CA GLY A 187 -32.11 12.72 13.44
C GLY A 187 -32.08 12.78 14.97
N LEU A 188 -31.86 11.63 15.63
CA LEU A 188 -31.88 11.47 17.09
C LEU A 188 -30.49 11.53 17.73
N ASP A 189 -29.50 12.13 17.05
CA ASP A 189 -28.09 12.16 17.44
C ASP A 189 -27.65 13.46 18.15
N GLN A 190 -28.59 14.21 18.74
CA GLN A 190 -28.27 15.38 19.58
C GLN A 190 -27.45 14.94 20.80
N GLY A 191 -26.12 14.98 20.70
CA GLY A 191 -25.17 14.69 21.78
C GLY A 191 -24.17 13.55 21.53
N ASP A 192 -24.40 12.68 20.54
CA ASP A 192 -23.51 11.54 20.20
C ASP A 192 -22.42 11.97 19.20
N HIS A 193 -21.68 13.03 19.55
CA HIS A 193 -20.55 13.50 18.75
C HIS A 193 -19.44 12.43 18.72
N VAL A 194 -18.90 12.14 17.54
CA VAL A 194 -17.72 11.26 17.42
C VAL A 194 -16.55 11.96 18.14
N PRO A 195 -15.82 11.29 19.07
CA PRO A 195 -14.87 11.92 19.99
C PRO A 195 -13.77 12.80 19.36
N ASP A 196 -13.55 12.70 18.04
CA ASP A 196 -12.51 13.42 17.30
C ASP A 196 -13.04 14.34 16.17
N ALA A 197 -14.36 14.57 16.09
CA ALA A 197 -14.93 15.46 15.07
C ALA A 197 -14.95 16.92 15.53
N VAL A 198 -14.12 17.76 14.91
CA VAL A 198 -14.19 19.23 15.07
C VAL A 198 -15.58 19.69 14.63
N GLY A 199 -16.37 20.23 15.57
CA GLY A 199 -17.65 20.90 15.27
C GLY A 199 -18.92 20.05 15.38
N GLY A 200 -18.88 18.86 15.97
CA GLY A 200 -20.10 18.12 16.31
C GLY A 200 -20.95 17.65 15.11
N THR A 201 -20.30 17.41 13.97
CA THR A 201 -20.96 16.94 12.73
C THR A 201 -21.66 15.59 12.94
N ARG A 202 -22.90 15.46 12.45
CA ARG A 202 -23.67 14.20 12.51
C ARG A 202 -22.95 13.07 11.77
N LEU A 203 -23.20 11.84 12.20
CA LEU A 203 -22.56 10.66 11.62
C LEU A 203 -22.96 10.47 10.14
N VAL A 204 -24.23 10.68 9.81
CA VAL A 204 -24.71 10.60 8.42
C VAL A 204 -24.03 11.61 7.50
N ASP A 205 -23.79 12.84 7.96
CA ASP A 205 -23.09 13.88 7.19
C ASP A 205 -21.62 13.49 6.96
N ARG A 206 -20.96 12.92 7.98
CA ARG A 206 -19.59 12.38 7.85
C ARG A 206 -19.51 11.16 6.94
N LEU A 207 -20.59 10.43 6.73
CA LEU A 207 -20.66 9.37 5.72
C LEU A 207 -21.17 9.90 4.37
N GLY A 208 -21.68 11.13 4.36
CA GLY A 208 -22.37 11.77 3.24
C GLY A 208 -23.65 11.04 2.86
N ILE A 209 -24.29 10.34 3.81
CA ILE A 209 -25.51 9.54 3.59
C ILE A 209 -26.71 10.44 3.75
N GLU A 210 -27.53 10.52 2.71
CA GLU A 210 -28.83 11.20 2.78
C GLU A 210 -29.86 10.27 3.40
N THR A 211 -30.82 10.86 4.13
CA THR A 211 -31.90 10.12 4.78
C THR A 211 -32.76 9.39 3.73
N GLY A 212 -33.05 8.11 3.95
CA GLY A 212 -33.88 7.30 3.05
C GLY A 212 -33.12 6.62 1.91
N VAL A 213 -31.80 6.84 1.75
CA VAL A 213 -31.00 6.10 0.76
C VAL A 213 -30.82 4.65 1.19
N ALA A 214 -31.17 3.72 0.28
CA ALA A 214 -30.94 2.29 0.48
C ALA A 214 -29.43 2.00 0.61
N CYS A 215 -29.08 1.30 1.68
CA CYS A 215 -27.71 0.91 1.98
C CYS A 215 -27.66 -0.60 2.28
N GLU A 216 -26.62 -1.26 1.80
CA GLU A 216 -26.24 -2.63 2.14
C GLU A 216 -25.11 -2.62 3.16
N ILE A 217 -25.13 -3.59 4.07
CA ILE A 217 -24.15 -3.73 5.14
C ILE A 217 -23.36 -5.02 4.97
N ASP A 218 -22.05 -4.88 5.06
CA ASP A 218 -21.12 -5.98 5.27
C ASP A 218 -20.17 -5.68 6.42
N VAL A 219 -19.64 -6.72 7.05
CA VAL A 219 -18.65 -6.58 8.13
C VAL A 219 -17.47 -7.54 7.97
N VAL A 220 -16.29 -7.09 8.40
CA VAL A 220 -15.16 -7.96 8.72
C VAL A 220 -15.09 -8.10 10.23
N ARG A 221 -15.24 -9.34 10.71
CA ARG A 221 -15.23 -9.71 12.12
C ARG A 221 -13.85 -10.21 12.55
N PRO A 222 -13.57 -10.29 13.87
CA PRO A 222 -12.42 -11.03 14.37
C PRO A 222 -12.39 -12.45 13.77
N GLY A 223 -11.23 -12.87 13.27
CA GLY A 223 -11.07 -14.14 12.55
C GLY A 223 -11.27 -14.07 11.04
N ASN A 224 -11.85 -13.00 10.50
CA ASN A 224 -12.04 -12.83 9.05
C ASN A 224 -10.96 -11.97 8.38
N ALA A 225 -9.88 -11.64 9.09
CA ALA A 225 -8.79 -10.83 8.55
C ALA A 225 -7.45 -11.43 8.95
N TRP A 226 -6.50 -11.39 8.01
CA TRP A 226 -5.14 -11.86 8.18
C TRP A 226 -4.17 -10.82 7.66
N ILE A 227 -3.10 -10.57 8.42
CA ILE A 227 -1.98 -9.73 8.03
C ILE A 227 -0.83 -10.66 7.66
N LEU A 228 -0.33 -10.53 6.44
CA LEU A 228 0.79 -11.30 5.91
C LEU A 228 1.99 -10.37 5.70
N THR A 229 3.13 -10.75 6.26
CA THR A 229 4.42 -10.11 6.02
C THR A 229 5.37 -11.13 5.43
N ASP A 230 5.85 -10.89 4.21
CA ASP A 230 6.78 -11.77 3.48
C ASP A 230 6.33 -13.25 3.43
N GLY A 231 5.02 -13.44 3.19
CA GLY A 231 4.40 -14.77 3.04
C GLY A 231 4.04 -15.48 4.35
N ARG A 232 4.42 -14.94 5.52
CA ARG A 232 3.97 -15.44 6.82
C ARG A 232 2.79 -14.62 7.29
N GLY A 233 1.67 -15.29 7.54
CA GLY A 233 0.41 -14.66 7.95
C GLY A 233 0.01 -15.01 9.37
N ARG A 234 -0.61 -14.05 10.06
CA ARG A 234 -1.41 -14.31 11.27
C ARG A 234 -2.77 -13.64 11.17
N GLY A 235 -3.72 -14.11 11.96
CA GLY A 235 -4.98 -13.41 12.14
C GLY A 235 -4.74 -11.98 12.63
N ALA A 236 -5.47 -11.03 12.05
CA ALA A 236 -5.47 -9.65 12.50
C ALA A 236 -6.21 -9.55 13.83
N GLU A 237 -5.59 -8.89 14.81
CA GLU A 237 -6.18 -8.67 16.12
C GLU A 237 -7.03 -7.41 16.09
N LEU A 238 -8.28 -7.52 15.63
CA LEU A 238 -9.15 -6.35 15.46
C LEU A 238 -9.48 -5.65 16.78
N GLY A 239 -9.24 -6.26 17.94
CA GLY A 239 -9.31 -5.56 19.23
C GLY A 239 -8.26 -4.45 19.39
N LYS A 240 -7.10 -4.58 18.74
CA LYS A 240 -6.04 -3.55 18.73
C LYS A 240 -6.39 -2.47 17.71
N SER A 241 -6.49 -1.22 18.15
CA SER A 241 -6.86 -0.09 17.30
C SER A 241 -5.97 0.04 16.06
N GLN A 242 -4.66 -0.11 16.21
CA GLN A 242 -3.70 0.02 15.10
C GLN A 242 -3.90 -1.05 14.02
N GLU A 243 -4.20 -2.29 14.40
CA GLU A 243 -4.40 -3.38 13.44
C GLU A 243 -5.75 -3.28 12.75
N ARG A 244 -6.82 -2.95 13.50
CA ARG A 244 -8.14 -2.70 12.92
C ARG A 244 -8.11 -1.53 11.94
N GLU A 245 -7.41 -0.46 12.30
CA GLU A 245 -7.23 0.71 11.44
C GLU A 245 -6.45 0.36 10.17
N LEU A 246 -5.36 -0.43 10.28
CA LEU A 246 -4.59 -0.90 9.14
C LEU A 246 -5.48 -1.69 8.15
N VAL A 247 -6.26 -2.64 8.66
CA VAL A 247 -7.20 -3.44 7.87
C VAL A 247 -8.24 -2.53 7.20
N ALA A 248 -8.87 -1.63 7.95
CA ALA A 248 -9.87 -0.70 7.42
C ALA A 248 -9.28 0.24 6.35
N ARG A 249 -8.06 0.75 6.54
CA ARG A 249 -7.36 1.59 5.56
C ARG A 249 -7.10 0.86 4.26
N LEU A 250 -6.57 -0.36 4.33
CA LEU A 250 -6.24 -1.13 3.13
C LEU A 250 -7.50 -1.54 2.37
N LEU A 251 -8.58 -1.89 3.09
CA LEU A 251 -9.88 -2.14 2.47
C LEU A 251 -10.43 -0.87 1.80
N ALA A 252 -10.35 0.29 2.46
CA ALA A 252 -10.76 1.56 1.86
C ALA A 252 -9.93 1.93 0.60
N ILE A 253 -8.63 1.61 0.59
CA ILE A 253 -7.78 1.78 -0.59
C ILE A 253 -8.22 0.84 -1.73
N GLN A 254 -8.49 -0.43 -1.43
CA GLN A 254 -8.98 -1.39 -2.43
C GLN A 254 -10.33 -0.95 -3.03
N GLU A 255 -11.22 -0.41 -2.22
CA GLU A 255 -12.49 0.17 -2.67
C GLU A 255 -12.28 1.36 -3.62
N ARG A 256 -11.33 2.25 -3.33
CA ARG A 256 -10.94 3.37 -4.22
C ARG A 256 -10.33 2.89 -5.53
N GLN A 257 -9.41 1.92 -5.47
CA GLN A 257 -8.79 1.33 -6.66
C GLN A 257 -9.82 0.64 -7.56
N SER A 258 -10.92 0.17 -6.97
CA SER A 258 -12.05 -0.40 -7.70
C SER A 258 -13.08 0.63 -8.16
N GLY A 259 -12.83 1.93 -7.96
CA GLY A 259 -13.73 3.02 -8.38
C GLY A 259 -14.96 3.24 -7.50
N ARG A 260 -15.03 2.66 -6.30
CA ARG A 260 -16.21 2.72 -5.40
C ARG A 260 -16.15 3.84 -4.35
N GLY A 261 -15.23 4.80 -4.48
CA GLY A 261 -15.08 5.93 -3.55
C GLY A 261 -14.29 5.61 -2.28
N GLY A 262 -14.54 4.46 -1.64
CA GLY A 262 -13.75 3.94 -0.51
C GLY A 262 -13.47 4.96 0.59
N ARG A 263 -14.49 5.70 1.04
CA ARG A 263 -14.33 6.68 2.12
C ARG A 263 -14.02 5.95 3.43
N LEU A 264 -13.01 6.40 4.17
CA LEU A 264 -12.67 5.81 5.47
C LEU A 264 -13.16 6.70 6.61
N LEU A 265 -13.82 6.10 7.59
CA LEU A 265 -14.20 6.73 8.85
C LEU A 265 -13.60 5.92 10.01
N ARG A 266 -13.16 6.62 11.06
CA ARG A 266 -12.82 6.00 12.36
C ARG A 266 -13.94 6.31 13.35
N TRP A 267 -14.39 5.31 14.12
CA TRP A 267 -15.49 5.42 15.07
C TRP A 267 -15.16 4.73 16.41
#